data_AF-A0A3D1AWX7-F1
#
_entry.id   AF-A0A3D1AWX7-F1
#
_cell.length_a   1.000
_cell.length_b   1.000
_cell.length_c   1.000
_cell.angle_alpha   90.00
_cell.angle_beta   90.00
_cell.angle_gamma   90.00
#
_symmetry.space_group_name_H-M   'P 1'
#
loop_
_entity.id
_entity.type
_entity.pdbx_description
1 polymer ?
#
loop_
_entity_poly.entity_id
_entity_poly.type
_entity_poly.pdbx_seq_one_letter_code
_entity_poly.pdbx_strand_id
1 'polypeptide(L)'
;QIVMITDGKPSALTLDDGRMYRNAFGLDPLVISKTLEEVNRCKKQGILINTFMLASDLGLVNFVQKVTEICRGKAYFATPHNLGEYLLMDYMNRKTRTIH
;
A
#
# COMPACT_ATOMS: atom_id res chain seq x y z
N GLN A 1 3.31 -3.48 -11.50
CA GLN A 1 3.72 -3.21 -10.10
C GLN A 1 3.06 -1.90 -9.68
N ILE A 2 2.68 -1.79 -8.41
CA ILE A 2 2.20 -0.57 -7.77
C ILE A 2 3.26 -0.11 -6.75
N VAL A 3 3.58 1.17 -6.75
CA VAL A 3 4.32 1.85 -5.69
C VAL A 3 3.30 2.70 -4.93
N MET A 4 3.03 2.35 -3.68
CA MET A 4 2.03 3.01 -2.85
C MET A 4 2.72 3.86 -1.79
N ILE A 5 2.42 5.16 -1.75
CA ILE A 5 2.87 6.07 -0.68
C ILE A 5 1.62 6.47 0.09
N THR A 6 1.58 6.20 1.39
CA THR A 6 0.36 6.37 2.20
C THR A 6 0.66 6.66 3.67
N ASP A 7 -0.29 7.29 4.37
CA ASP A 7 -0.33 7.36 5.84
C ASP A 7 -0.89 6.07 6.48
N GLY A 8 -1.34 5.10 5.66
CA GLY A 8 -1.74 3.76 6.08
C GLY A 8 -3.22 3.61 6.41
N LYS A 9 -4.03 4.68 6.39
CA LYS A 9 -5.46 4.59 6.76
C LYS A 9 -6.37 4.51 5.55
N PRO A 10 -6.98 3.35 5.24
CA PRO A 10 -8.01 3.29 4.21
C PRO A 10 -9.28 3.96 4.76
N SER A 11 -9.87 4.88 3.98
CA SER A 11 -11.01 5.70 4.44
C SER A 11 -12.11 5.90 3.39
N ALA A 12 -11.92 5.34 2.20
CA ALA A 12 -12.86 5.51 1.10
C ALA A 12 -12.97 4.23 0.27
N LEU A 13 -14.17 3.99 -0.26
CA LEU A 13 -14.46 2.94 -1.21
C LEU A 13 -15.28 3.52 -2.36
N THR A 14 -15.05 3.00 -3.56
CA THR A 14 -16.00 3.16 -4.67
C THR A 14 -16.95 1.98 -4.62
N LEU A 15 -18.25 2.26 -4.51
CA LEU A 15 -19.30 1.25 -4.50
C LEU A 15 -19.63 0.81 -5.94
N ASP A 16 -20.35 -0.31 -6.07
CA ASP A 16 -20.70 -0.89 -7.37
C ASP A 16 -21.58 0.05 -8.22
N ASP A 17 -22.34 0.94 -7.58
CA ASP A 17 -23.16 1.97 -8.24
C ASP A 17 -22.38 3.25 -8.59
N GLY A 18 -21.05 3.23 -8.41
CA GLY A 18 -20.14 4.35 -8.70
C GLY A 18 -20.13 5.43 -7.61
N ARG A 19 -20.98 5.35 -6.58
CA ARG A 19 -20.91 6.31 -5.46
C ARG A 19 -19.68 6.08 -4.62
N MET A 20 -19.18 7.16 -4.02
CA MET A 20 -18.08 7.05 -3.07
C MET A 20 -18.61 6.96 -1.65
N TYR A 21 -18.24 5.88 -0.96
CA TYR A 21 -18.34 5.80 0.49
C TYR A 21 -17.09 6.38 1.13
N ARG A 22 -17.23 7.28 2.11
CA ARG A 22 -16.13 7.83 2.90
C ARG A 22 -16.42 7.68 4.38
N ASN A 23 -15.47 7.12 5.11
CA ASN A 23 -15.47 7.14 6.57
C ASN A 23 -14.08 7.55 7.07
N ALA A 24 -14.00 8.74 7.65
CA ALA A 24 -12.76 9.27 8.19
C ALA A 24 -12.44 8.74 9.60
N PHE A 25 -13.41 8.20 10.32
CA PHE A 25 -13.28 7.81 11.72
C PHE A 25 -12.83 6.36 11.87
N GLY A 26 -11.68 6.19 12.52
CA GLY A 26 -11.14 4.88 12.88
C GLY A 26 -10.80 3.98 11.69
N LEU A 27 -10.68 2.69 12.00
CA LEU A 27 -10.43 1.58 11.09
C LEU A 27 -11.78 0.90 10.79
N ASP A 28 -12.53 1.44 9.83
CA ASP A 28 -13.82 0.90 9.42
C ASP A 28 -13.67 -0.53 8.86
N PRO A 29 -14.29 -1.55 9.47
CA PRO A 29 -14.15 -2.95 9.05
C PRO A 29 -14.55 -3.21 7.60
N LEU A 30 -15.57 -2.50 7.09
CA LEU A 30 -16.01 -2.63 5.70
C LEU A 30 -14.93 -2.13 4.75
N VAL A 31 -14.40 -0.94 5.03
CA VAL A 31 -13.34 -0.30 4.23
C VAL A 31 -12.08 -1.17 4.21
N ILE A 32 -11.69 -1.71 5.37
CA ILE A 32 -10.54 -2.61 5.48
C ILE A 32 -10.75 -3.89 4.69
N SER A 33 -11.88 -4.58 4.89
CA SER A 33 -12.16 -5.85 4.19
C SER A 33 -12.11 -5.66 2.68
N LYS A 34 -12.77 -4.61 2.16
CA LYS A 34 -12.78 -4.32 0.74
C LYS A 34 -11.41 -3.94 0.20
N THR A 35 -10.61 -3.19 0.96
CA THR A 35 -9.24 -2.86 0.57
C THR A 35 -8.36 -4.12 0.49
N LEU A 36 -8.47 -5.03 1.46
CA LEU A 36 -7.71 -6.29 1.44
C LEU A 36 -8.17 -7.23 0.30
N GLU A 37 -9.46 -7.23 -0.04
CA GLU A 37 -9.97 -7.95 -1.22
C GLU A 37 -9.31 -7.44 -2.52
N GLU A 38 -9.16 -6.12 -2.69
CA GLU A 38 -8.47 -5.52 -3.85
C GLU A 38 -6.98 -5.88 -3.89
N VAL A 39 -6.30 -5.85 -2.74
CA VAL A 39 -4.89 -6.27 -2.63
C VAL A 39 -4.74 -7.73 -3.04
N ASN A 40 -5.67 -8.60 -2.63
CA ASN A 40 -5.67 -10.00 -3.04
C ASN A 40 -5.97 -10.19 -4.53
N ARG A 41 -6.83 -9.36 -5.14
CA ARG A 41 -7.01 -9.34 -6.61
C ARG A 41 -5.71 -8.97 -7.32
N CYS A 42 -5.01 -7.94 -6.86
CA CYS A 42 -3.70 -7.55 -7.40
C CYS A 42 -2.70 -8.72 -7.34
N LYS A 43 -2.61 -9.38 -6.18
CA LYS A 43 -1.77 -10.58 -6.00
C LYS A 43 -2.09 -11.67 -7.02
N LYS A 44 -3.38 -12.01 -7.19
CA LYS A 44 -3.82 -13.04 -8.16
C LYS A 44 -3.43 -12.70 -9.61
N GLN A 45 -3.33 -11.41 -9.93
CA GLN A 45 -2.88 -10.91 -11.24
C GLN A 45 -1.35 -10.76 -11.34
N GLY A 46 -0.58 -11.17 -10.33
CA GLY A 46 0.88 -11.01 -10.31
C GLY A 46 1.35 -9.56 -10.10
N ILE A 47 0.47 -8.67 -9.66
CA ILE A 47 0.78 -7.26 -9.40
C ILE A 47 1.37 -7.13 -7.99
N LEU A 48 2.67 -6.87 -7.92
CA LEU A 48 3.35 -6.53 -6.68
C LEU A 48 2.98 -5.11 -6.22
N ILE A 49 2.74 -4.94 -4.92
CA ILE A 49 2.51 -3.64 -4.27
C ILE A 49 3.64 -3.39 -3.28
N ASN A 50 4.48 -2.40 -3.53
CA ASN A 50 5.47 -1.92 -2.57
C ASN A 50 4.91 -0.70 -1.85
N THR A 51 4.81 -0.76 -0.53
CA THR A 51 4.13 0.25 0.28
C THR A 51 5.15 1.04 1.10
N PHE A 52 5.12 2.35 0.97
CA PHE A 52 5.93 3.31 1.71
C PHE A 52 4.99 4.07 2.63
N MET A 53 5.05 3.72 3.91
CA MET A 53 4.15 4.25 4.93
C MET A 53 4.86 5.38 5.69
N LEU A 54 4.17 6.53 5.82
CA LEU A 54 4.68 7.73 6.49
C LEU A 54 4.20 7.91 7.94
N ALA A 55 3.56 6.89 8.53
CA ALA A 55 2.90 7.00 9.84
C ALA A 55 3.52 6.11 10.93
N SER A 56 3.32 6.54 12.17
CA SER A 56 3.81 5.91 13.41
C SER A 56 2.72 5.21 14.23
N ASP A 57 1.45 5.27 13.78
CA ASP A 57 0.34 4.64 14.50
C ASP A 57 0.36 3.10 14.36
N LEU A 58 0.32 2.40 15.50
CA LEU A 58 0.38 0.93 15.56
C LEU A 58 -0.75 0.24 14.77
N GLY A 59 -1.95 0.80 14.76
CA GLY A 59 -3.09 0.24 14.03
C GLY A 59 -2.86 0.30 12.51
N LEU A 60 -2.32 1.42 12.03
CA LEU A 60 -2.00 1.61 10.62
C LEU A 60 -0.80 0.75 10.19
N VAL A 61 0.18 0.55 11.06
CA VAL A 61 1.32 -0.36 10.83
C VAL A 61 0.81 -1.78 10.62
N ASN A 62 -0.09 -2.26 11.49
CA ASN A 62 -0.67 -3.59 11.38
C ASN A 62 -1.47 -3.77 10.08
N PHE A 63 -2.16 -2.73 9.62
CA PHE A 63 -2.86 -2.76 8.34
C PHE A 63 -1.88 -2.91 7.17
N VAL A 64 -0.81 -2.12 7.13
CA VAL A 64 0.20 -2.19 6.06
C VAL A 64 0.95 -3.52 6.09
N GLN A 65 1.20 -4.10 7.26
CA GLN A 65 1.76 -5.45 7.38
C GLN A 65 0.85 -6.49 6.71
N LYS A 66 -0.46 -6.48 6.99
CA LYS A 66 -1.43 -7.38 6.34
C LYS A 66 -1.46 -7.21 4.81
N VAL A 67 -1.41 -5.98 4.31
CA VAL A 67 -1.33 -5.71 2.87
C VAL A 67 -0.09 -6.39 2.27
N THR A 68 1.05 -6.22 2.93
CA THR A 68 2.36 -6.74 2.50
C THR A 68 2.39 -8.27 2.47
N GLU A 69 1.84 -8.92 3.50
CA GLU A 69 1.69 -10.37 3.60
C GLU A 69 0.87 -10.94 2.43
N ILE A 70 -0.19 -10.24 2.02
CA ILE A 70 -1.04 -10.69 0.91
C ILE A 70 -0.29 -10.60 -0.41
N CYS A 71 0.28 -9.43 -0.75
CA CYS A 71 0.81 -9.16 -2.09
C CYS A 71 2.29 -9.53 -2.30
N ARG A 72 2.96 -10.15 -1.30
CA ARG A 72 4.42 -10.43 -1.31
C ARG A 72 5.27 -9.19 -1.63
N GLY A 73 4.76 -8.03 -1.25
CA GLY A 73 5.42 -6.74 -1.42
C GLY A 73 6.48 -6.48 -0.36
N LYS A 74 7.10 -5.31 -0.42
CA LYS A 74 7.88 -4.75 0.70
C LYS A 74 7.12 -3.60 1.33
N ALA A 75 7.13 -3.54 2.66
CA ALA A 75 6.71 -2.37 3.43
C ALA A 75 7.95 -1.61 3.90
N TYR A 76 7.99 -0.31 3.60
CA TYR A 76 9.00 0.62 4.07
C TYR A 76 8.33 1.60 5.03
N PHE A 77 8.77 1.57 6.28
CA PHE A 77 8.37 2.57 7.27
C PHE A 77 9.34 3.73 7.15
N ALA A 78 8.88 4.80 6.52
CA ALA A 78 9.69 5.94 6.14
C ALA A 78 9.27 7.19 6.91
N THR A 79 10.22 8.09 7.14
CA THR A 79 9.93 9.49 7.45
C THR A 79 9.91 10.27 6.14
N PRO A 80 9.27 11.45 6.08
CA PRO A 80 9.31 12.29 4.88
C PRO A 80 10.74 12.58 4.38
N HIS A 81 11.72 12.62 5.30
CA HIS A 81 13.13 12.91 4.99
C HIS A 81 13.87 11.75 4.31
N ASN A 82 13.52 10.50 4.61
CA ASN A 82 14.19 9.31 4.05
C ASN A 82 13.36 8.58 2.97
N LEU A 83 12.09 8.97 2.77
CA LEU A 83 11.21 8.40 1.76
C LEU A 83 11.84 8.43 0.35
N GLY A 84 12.48 9.55 0.00
CA GLY A 84 13.12 9.72 -1.31
C GLY A 84 14.21 8.69 -1.58
N GLU A 85 15.07 8.41 -0.60
CA GLU A 85 16.15 7.43 -0.72
C GLU A 85 15.60 6.02 -0.93
N TYR A 86 14.59 5.62 -0.14
CA TYR A 86 13.97 4.29 -0.28
C TYR A 86 13.25 4.10 -1.62
N LEU A 87 12.57 5.14 -2.13
CA LEU A 87 11.93 5.10 -3.44
C LEU A 87 12.95 4.93 -4.57
N LEU A 88 14.05 5.69 -4.51
CA LEU A 88 15.14 5.59 -5.48
C LEU A 88 15.80 4.21 -5.44
N MET A 89 16.06 3.66 -4.26
CA MET A 89 16.62 2.30 -4.12
C MET A 89 15.70 1.22 -4.69
N ASP A 90 14.39 1.25 -4.41
CA ASP A 90 13.45 0.26 -4.99
C ASP A 90 13.38 0.37 -6.52
N TYR A 91 13.38 1.59 -7.05
CA TYR A 91 13.40 1.84 -8.50
C TYR A 91 14.68 1.32 -9.16
N MET A 92 15.85 1.66 -8.61
CA MET A 92 17.16 1.24 -9.12
C MET A 92 17.28 -0.29 -9.12
N ASN A 93 16.95 -0.96 -8.01
CA ASN A 93 17.02 -2.42 -7.88
C ASN A 93 16.21 -3.19 -8.93
N ARG A 94 15.17 -2.57 -9.51
CA ARG A 94 14.34 -3.20 -10.56
C ARG A 94 14.73 -2.80 -11.98
N LYS A 95 15.44 -1.67 -12.15
CA LYS A 95 15.90 -1.17 -13.45
C LYS A 95 17.36 -1.44 -13.78
N THR A 96 18.13 -2.13 -12.92
CA THR A 96 19.48 -2.59 -13.27
C THR A 96 19.43 -3.68 -14.34
N ARG A 97 19.20 -3.26 -15.59
CA ARG A 97 19.64 -3.95 -16.79
C ARG A 97 20.73 -3.08 -17.37
N THR A 98 21.97 -3.55 -17.27
CA THR A 98 23.05 -3.06 -18.12
C THR A 98 22.63 -3.35 -19.56
N ILE A 99 22.18 -2.33 -20.27
CA ILE A 99 22.08 -2.41 -21.72
C ILE A 99 23.54 -2.29 -22.18
N HIS A 100 24.09 -3.39 -22.67
CA HIS A 100 25.40 -3.42 -23.34
C HIS A 100 25.29 -2.77 -24.72
#